data_AF-A0A6N7B862-F1
#
_entry.id   AF-A0A6N7B862-F1
#
_cell.length_a   1.000
_cell.length_b   1.000
_cell.length_c   1.000
_cell.angle_alpha   90.00
_cell.angle_beta   90.00
_cell.angle_gamma   90.00
#
_symmetry.space_group_name_H-M   'P 1'
#
loop_
_entity.id
_entity.type
_entity.pdbx_description
1 polymer ?
#
loop_
_entity_poly.entity_id
_entity_poly.type
_entity_poly.pdbx_seq_one_letter_code
_entity_poly.pdbx_strand_id
1 'polypeptide(L)'
;MKIFYLGMLAILLLTGCASHVHQMVRENDSPFIAGELAHEDGERNRLALTTFNRRYEAHAFVVERQTYLAALRKRYYGVNPKHGEQIFAGLDADHVTYSIETIARSAEGHEVSCRLVWATVVGRAADAATHHQSQYGCCRGGCISGRHTV
;
A
#
# COMPACT_ATOMS: atom_id res chain seq x y z
N MET A 1 33.65 -26.73 -28.18
CA MET A 1 33.49 -25.54 -27.32
C MET A 1 32.06 -25.01 -27.46
N LYS A 2 31.11 -25.47 -26.63
CA LYS A 2 29.69 -25.07 -26.68
C LYS A 2 29.06 -25.18 -25.27
N ILE A 3 29.59 -24.44 -24.30
CA ILE A 3 29.04 -24.43 -22.91
C ILE A 3 28.93 -23.00 -22.32
N PHE A 4 29.31 -21.94 -23.05
CA PHE A 4 29.39 -20.60 -22.46
C PHE A 4 28.13 -19.72 -22.54
N TYR A 5 27.05 -20.18 -23.19
CA TYR A 5 25.85 -19.34 -23.41
C TYR A 5 24.67 -19.62 -22.47
N LEU A 6 24.71 -20.71 -21.69
CA LEU A 6 23.61 -21.08 -20.78
C LEU A 6 23.69 -20.37 -19.41
N GLY A 7 24.87 -19.88 -19.01
CA GLY A 7 25.04 -19.20 -17.72
C GLY A 7 24.49 -17.77 -17.67
N MET A 8 24.42 -17.07 -18.81
CA MET A 8 24.04 -15.65 -18.82
C MET A 8 22.53 -15.41 -18.82
N LEU A 9 21.72 -16.41 -19.19
CA LEU A 9 20.26 -16.28 -19.23
C LEU A 9 19.61 -16.39 -17.84
N ALA A 10 20.31 -16.95 -16.84
CA ALA A 10 19.79 -17.16 -15.49
C ALA A 10 19.82 -15.88 -14.62
N ILE A 11 20.62 -14.87 -14.98
CA ILE A 11 20.82 -13.68 -14.13
C ILE A 11 19.72 -12.62 -14.35
N LEU A 12 19.02 -12.64 -15.50
CA LEU A 12 17.98 -11.66 -15.85
C LEU A 12 16.61 -11.90 -15.18
N LEU A 13 16.44 -12.98 -14.42
CA LEU A 13 15.19 -13.27 -13.68
C LEU A 13 15.22 -12.77 -12.22
N LEU A 14 16.32 -12.17 -11.76
CA LEU A 14 16.50 -11.75 -10.36
C LEU A 14 16.13 -10.30 -10.07
N THR A 15 15.58 -9.55 -11.04
CA THR A 15 14.92 -8.27 -10.73
C THR A 15 13.47 -8.55 -10.32
N GLY A 16 13.30 -9.23 -9.18
CA GLY A 16 12.00 -9.22 -8.49
C GLY A 16 11.63 -7.76 -8.22
N CYS A 17 10.46 -7.33 -8.65
CA CYS A 17 9.91 -6.03 -8.30
C CYS A 17 9.99 -5.90 -6.78
N ALA A 18 10.69 -4.89 -6.27
CA ALA A 18 10.86 -4.72 -4.84
C ALA A 18 9.49 -4.54 -4.17
N SER A 19 9.20 -5.33 -3.13
CA SER A 19 8.02 -5.17 -2.28
C SER A 19 7.91 -3.73 -1.81
N HIS A 20 6.75 -3.11 -2.00
CA HIS A 20 6.47 -1.82 -1.38
C HIS A 20 6.22 -2.05 0.10
N VAL A 21 7.22 -1.74 0.93
CA VAL A 21 7.13 -1.81 2.39
C VAL A 21 6.94 -0.40 2.94
N HIS A 22 5.89 -0.23 3.74
CA HIS A 22 5.54 1.03 4.39
C HIS A 22 5.76 0.90 5.89
N GLN A 23 6.57 1.80 6.45
CA GLN A 23 6.73 1.92 7.88
C GLN A 23 5.62 2.80 8.44
N MET A 24 4.90 2.28 9.43
CA MET A 24 3.80 2.95 10.08
C MET A 24 4.23 3.47 11.45
N VAL A 25 3.98 4.76 11.66
CA VAL A 25 4.21 5.45 12.91
C VAL A 25 2.92 5.50 13.73
N ARG A 26 3.09 5.55 15.04
CA ARG A 26 2.00 5.74 15.99
C ARG A 26 1.27 7.06 15.71
N GLU A 27 -0.06 7.02 15.74
CA GLU A 27 -0.89 8.22 15.88
C GLU A 27 -1.52 8.29 17.27
N ASN A 28 -1.44 9.47 17.91
CA ASN A 28 -2.11 9.78 19.19
C ASN A 28 -1.95 8.66 20.24
N ASP A 29 -3.03 8.35 20.97
CA ASP A 29 -3.12 7.34 22.04
C ASP A 29 -3.13 5.88 21.54
N SER A 30 -2.65 5.63 20.33
CA SER A 30 -2.62 4.28 19.77
C SER A 30 -1.70 3.36 20.58
N PRO A 31 -2.14 2.14 20.93
CA PRO A 31 -1.34 1.17 21.68
C PRO A 31 -0.18 0.62 20.83
N PHE A 32 -0.25 0.79 19.51
CA PHE A 32 0.80 0.37 18.58
C PHE A 32 1.96 1.36 18.63
N ILE A 33 3.16 0.86 18.94
CA ILE A 33 4.42 1.63 18.96
C ILE A 33 5.09 1.65 17.58
N ALA A 34 4.80 0.65 16.74
CA ALA A 34 5.33 0.53 15.39
C ALA A 34 4.40 -0.34 14.55
N GLY A 35 4.48 -0.18 13.23
CA GLY A 35 3.88 -1.12 12.30
C GLY A 35 4.57 -1.13 10.95
N GLU A 36 4.34 -2.20 10.20
CA GLU A 36 4.86 -2.38 8.87
C GLU A 36 3.79 -3.00 7.97
N LEU A 37 3.61 -2.43 6.78
CA LEU A 37 2.74 -2.97 5.75
C LEU A 37 3.58 -3.27 4.50
N ALA A 38 3.67 -4.53 4.11
CA ALA A 38 4.22 -4.95 2.84
C ALA A 38 3.07 -5.38 1.92
N HIS A 39 3.05 -4.86 0.69
CA HIS A 39 2.11 -5.31 -0.34
C HIS A 39 2.80 -5.49 -1.70
N GLU A 40 2.51 -6.63 -2.35
CA GLU A 40 3.02 -7.01 -3.68
C GLU A 40 1.90 -7.69 -4.49
N ASP A 41 1.62 -8.94 -4.16
CA ASP A 41 0.57 -9.80 -4.67
C ASP A 41 -0.08 -10.50 -3.46
N GLY A 42 -1.37 -10.80 -3.54
CA GLY A 42 -2.20 -11.23 -2.40
C GLY A 42 -1.49 -12.12 -1.37
N GLU A 43 -0.80 -13.17 -1.84
CA GLU A 43 -0.10 -14.18 -1.04
C GLU A 43 1.08 -13.64 -0.22
N ARG A 44 1.78 -12.60 -0.70
CA ARG A 44 2.95 -12.02 -0.03
C ARG A 44 2.62 -10.79 0.81
N ASN A 45 1.36 -10.37 0.80
CA ASN A 45 0.90 -9.25 1.60
C ASN A 45 1.07 -9.55 3.08
N ARG A 46 1.71 -8.63 3.81
CA ARG A 46 1.99 -8.76 5.24
C ARG A 46 1.69 -7.47 5.97
N LEU A 47 1.03 -7.59 7.11
CA LEU A 47 0.81 -6.53 8.08
C LEU A 47 1.43 -7.00 9.39
N ALA A 48 2.31 -6.18 9.95
CA ALA A 48 2.90 -6.42 11.26
C ALA A 48 2.68 -5.21 12.15
N LEU A 49 2.20 -5.44 13.37
CA LEU A 49 1.92 -4.40 14.36
C LEU A 49 2.58 -4.76 15.67
N THR A 50 3.23 -3.78 16.29
CA THR A 50 3.94 -3.98 17.56
C THR A 50 3.33 -3.07 18.62
N THR A 51 2.96 -3.64 19.76
CA THR A 51 2.67 -2.93 21.02
C THR A 51 3.84 -3.13 21.98
N PHE A 52 3.76 -2.57 23.20
CA PHE A 52 4.82 -2.73 24.21
C PHE A 52 5.15 -4.18 24.59
N ASN A 53 4.17 -5.08 24.51
CA ASN A 53 4.30 -6.45 25.01
C ASN A 53 3.89 -7.51 23.99
N ARG A 54 3.54 -7.11 22.76
CA ARG A 54 2.95 -8.03 21.80
C ARG A 54 3.22 -7.60 20.37
N ARG A 55 3.28 -8.61 19.50
CA ARG A 55 3.28 -8.45 18.06
C ARG A 55 2.05 -9.13 17.48
N TYR A 56 1.40 -8.48 16.53
CA TYR A 56 0.30 -9.01 15.75
C TYR A 56 0.70 -9.07 14.28
N GLU A 57 0.35 -10.15 13.59
CA GLU A 57 0.63 -10.32 12.18
C GLU A 57 -0.61 -10.77 11.39
N ALA A 58 -0.77 -10.24 10.19
CA ALA A 58 -1.68 -10.76 9.18
C ALA A 58 -0.90 -11.01 7.89
N HIS A 59 -1.28 -12.07 7.18
CA HIS A 59 -0.66 -12.48 5.92
C HIS A 59 -1.75 -12.78 4.89
N ALA A 60 -1.37 -12.84 3.62
CA ALA A 60 -2.23 -13.32 2.53
C ALA A 60 -3.59 -12.58 2.39
N PHE A 61 -3.63 -11.28 2.71
CA PHE A 61 -4.86 -10.48 2.61
C PHE A 61 -4.99 -9.80 1.24
N VAL A 62 -6.23 -9.50 0.86
CA VAL A 62 -6.53 -8.81 -0.40
C VAL A 62 -6.35 -7.30 -0.21
N VAL A 63 -5.66 -6.66 -1.16
CA VAL A 63 -5.67 -5.21 -1.32
C VAL A 63 -6.76 -4.87 -2.33
N GLU A 64 -7.80 -4.20 -1.87
CA GLU A 64 -8.85 -3.70 -2.74
C GLU A 64 -8.39 -2.42 -3.45
N ARG A 65 -8.63 -2.34 -4.75
CA ARG A 65 -8.38 -1.16 -5.57
C ARG A 65 -9.71 -0.54 -5.97
N GLN A 66 -9.97 0.69 -5.53
CA GLN A 66 -11.22 1.41 -5.77
C GLN A 66 -10.96 2.70 -6.54
N THR A 67 -11.87 3.03 -7.45
CA THR A 67 -11.86 4.30 -8.20
C THR A 67 -13.28 4.86 -8.19
N TYR A 68 -13.50 6.04 -7.60
CA TYR A 68 -14.84 6.58 -7.46
C TYR A 68 -15.31 7.29 -8.74
N LEU A 69 -15.67 6.48 -9.74
CA LEU A 69 -15.98 6.92 -11.10
C LEU A 69 -17.13 7.94 -11.17
N ALA A 70 -18.12 7.87 -10.27
CA ALA A 70 -19.25 8.81 -10.26
C ALA A 70 -18.80 10.24 -9.94
N ALA A 71 -17.94 10.44 -8.93
CA ALA A 71 -17.39 11.76 -8.63
C ALA A 71 -16.43 12.24 -9.72
N LEU A 72 -15.59 11.34 -10.24
CA LEU A 72 -14.63 11.69 -11.30
C LEU A 72 -15.36 12.11 -12.57
N ARG A 73 -16.46 11.43 -12.92
CA ARG A 73 -17.32 11.82 -14.04
C ARG A 73 -17.89 13.22 -13.81
N LYS A 74 -18.46 13.51 -12.64
CA LYS A 74 -18.97 14.87 -12.35
C LYS A 74 -17.89 15.95 -12.43
N ARG A 75 -16.65 15.62 -12.03
CA ARG A 75 -15.54 16.57 -11.96
C ARG A 75 -14.88 16.86 -13.31
N TYR A 76 -14.70 15.84 -14.15
CA TYR A 76 -13.89 15.96 -15.37
C TYR A 76 -14.71 15.92 -16.67
N TYR A 77 -15.94 15.38 -16.64
CA TYR A 77 -16.77 15.32 -17.84
C TYR A 77 -17.17 16.73 -18.30
N GLY A 78 -16.77 17.09 -19.52
CA GLY A 78 -17.01 18.41 -20.12
C GLY A 78 -16.04 19.53 -19.69
N VAL A 79 -15.22 19.32 -18.66
CA VAL A 79 -14.21 20.30 -18.19
C VAL A 79 -12.83 19.97 -18.74
N ASN A 80 -12.43 18.70 -18.67
CA ASN A 80 -11.17 18.22 -19.24
C ASN A 80 -11.36 16.79 -19.78
N PRO A 81 -11.93 16.66 -21.00
CA PRO A 81 -12.31 15.37 -21.57
C PRO A 81 -11.11 14.44 -21.75
N LYS A 82 -9.95 14.97 -22.16
CA LYS A 82 -8.72 14.19 -22.33
C LYS A 82 -8.22 13.59 -21.01
N HIS A 83 -8.24 14.36 -19.93
CA HIS A 83 -7.88 13.86 -18.59
C HIS A 83 -8.89 12.82 -18.10
N GLY A 84 -10.18 13.07 -18.31
CA GLY A 84 -11.24 12.10 -18.02
C GLY A 84 -11.04 10.76 -18.74
N GLU A 85 -10.74 10.78 -20.05
CA GLU A 85 -10.46 9.58 -20.83
C GLU A 85 -9.27 8.78 -20.28
N GLN A 86 -8.20 9.45 -19.83
CA GLN A 86 -7.05 8.78 -19.21
C GLN A 86 -7.42 8.08 -17.88
N ILE A 87 -8.26 8.70 -17.06
CA ILE A 87 -8.80 8.08 -15.84
C ILE A 87 -9.62 6.83 -16.18
N PHE A 88 -10.59 6.94 -17.10
CA PHE A 88 -11.48 5.84 -17.44
C PHE A 88 -10.77 4.70 -18.20
N ALA A 89 -9.71 5.01 -18.94
CA ALA A 89 -8.83 4.02 -19.57
C ALA A 89 -7.84 3.37 -18.57
N GLY A 90 -7.83 3.80 -17.31
CA GLY A 90 -6.92 3.29 -16.28
C GLY A 90 -5.46 3.75 -16.42
N LEU A 91 -5.21 4.77 -17.24
CA LEU A 91 -3.90 5.35 -17.48
C LEU A 91 -3.52 6.42 -16.45
N ASP A 92 -4.51 6.95 -15.71
CA ASP A 92 -4.32 7.87 -14.59
C ASP A 92 -4.62 7.13 -13.27
N ALA A 93 -3.56 6.91 -12.48
CA ALA A 93 -3.63 6.28 -11.17
C ALA A 93 -3.84 7.27 -10.01
N ASP A 94 -3.83 8.58 -10.24
CA ASP A 94 -3.92 9.59 -9.16
C ASP A 94 -5.29 9.62 -8.48
N HIS A 95 -6.28 8.92 -9.04
CA HIS A 95 -7.65 8.82 -8.51
C HIS A 95 -7.98 7.45 -7.94
N VAL A 96 -6.95 6.65 -7.69
CA VAL A 96 -7.10 5.31 -7.13
C VAL A 96 -6.91 5.37 -5.63
N THR A 97 -7.85 4.78 -4.91
CA THR A 97 -7.75 4.51 -3.48
C THR A 97 -7.61 3.01 -3.29
N TYR A 98 -6.70 2.62 -2.41
CA TYR A 98 -6.47 1.24 -2.02
C TYR A 98 -6.94 1.05 -0.60
N SER A 99 -7.48 -0.13 -0.30
CA SER A 99 -7.86 -0.49 1.06
C SER A 99 -7.53 -1.94 1.40
N ILE A 100 -7.29 -2.18 2.68
CA ILE A 100 -7.12 -3.51 3.27
C ILE A 100 -8.12 -3.63 4.40
N GLU A 101 -8.81 -4.76 4.46
CA GLU A 101 -9.51 -5.22 5.66
C GLU A 101 -8.95 -6.59 6.04
N THR A 102 -8.42 -6.71 7.25
CA THR A 102 -7.76 -7.95 7.70
C THR A 102 -7.80 -8.09 9.23
N ILE A 103 -7.48 -9.29 9.72
CA ILE A 103 -7.37 -9.60 11.15
C ILE A 103 -5.92 -10.02 11.43
N ALA A 104 -5.20 -9.21 12.20
CA ALA A 104 -3.86 -9.54 12.66
C ALA A 104 -3.92 -10.31 13.98
N ARG A 105 -3.08 -11.34 14.10
CA ARG A 105 -3.08 -12.29 15.22
C ARG A 105 -1.73 -12.30 15.92
N SER A 106 -1.72 -12.40 17.25
CA SER A 106 -0.50 -12.62 18.03
C SER A 106 -0.18 -14.10 18.18
N ALA A 107 1.03 -14.42 18.64
CA ALA A 107 1.45 -15.78 18.92
C ALA A 107 0.57 -16.48 19.98
N GLU A 108 -0.01 -15.72 20.90
CA GLU A 108 -0.93 -16.23 21.93
C GLU A 108 -2.40 -16.26 21.47
N GLY A 109 -2.65 -15.97 20.18
CA GLY A 109 -3.98 -16.08 19.57
C GLY A 109 -4.88 -14.85 19.74
N HIS A 110 -4.36 -13.73 20.24
CA HIS A 110 -5.16 -12.50 20.33
C HIS A 110 -5.32 -11.86 18.96
N GLU A 111 -6.50 -11.35 18.68
CA GLU A 111 -6.85 -10.78 17.38
C GLU A 111 -7.03 -9.26 17.46
N VAL A 112 -6.64 -8.60 16.37
CA VAL A 112 -7.03 -7.21 16.10
C VAL A 112 -7.52 -7.06 14.65
N SER A 113 -8.73 -6.53 14.50
CA SER A 113 -9.29 -6.17 13.19
C SER A 113 -8.68 -4.86 12.73
N CYS A 114 -8.26 -4.79 11.46
CA CYS A 114 -7.59 -3.64 10.88
C CYS A 114 -8.25 -3.23 9.57
N ARG A 115 -8.39 -1.91 9.38
CA ARG A 115 -8.76 -1.29 8.12
C ARG A 115 -7.74 -0.21 7.76
N LEU A 116 -7.07 -0.39 6.62
CA LEU A 116 -6.09 0.56 6.11
C LEU A 116 -6.57 1.13 4.78
N VAL A 117 -6.37 2.43 4.56
CA VAL A 117 -6.77 3.12 3.34
C VAL A 117 -5.66 4.07 2.90
N TRP A 118 -5.31 4.06 1.62
CA TRP A 118 -4.34 4.99 1.04
C TRP A 118 -4.66 5.35 -0.41
N ALA A 119 -4.25 6.53 -0.85
CA ALA A 119 -4.37 6.95 -2.25
C ALA A 119 -3.00 6.96 -2.93
N THR A 120 -2.95 6.63 -4.22
CA THR A 120 -1.77 6.90 -5.05
C THR A 120 -1.74 8.38 -5.40
N VAL A 121 -0.64 9.05 -5.05
CA VAL A 121 -0.36 10.41 -5.50
C VAL A 121 0.96 10.35 -6.24
N VAL A 122 0.96 10.39 -7.57
CA VAL A 122 2.20 10.51 -8.34
C VAL A 122 2.61 11.98 -8.33
N GLY A 123 3.40 12.37 -7.34
CA GLY A 123 4.07 13.66 -7.35
C GLY A 123 5.03 13.74 -8.54
N ARG A 124 4.82 14.69 -9.46
CA ARG A 124 5.89 15.11 -10.37
C ARG A 124 7.09 15.53 -9.52
N ALA A 125 8.28 15.08 -9.91
CA ALA A 125 9.54 15.14 -9.15
C ALA A 125 10.08 16.53 -8.75
N ALA A 126 9.26 17.58 -8.75
CA ALA A 126 9.66 18.93 -8.33
C ALA A 126 9.32 19.26 -6.87
N ASP A 127 8.36 18.56 -6.23
CA ASP A 127 7.83 18.95 -4.92
C ASP A 127 7.92 17.83 -3.85
N ALA A 128 9.09 17.20 -3.72
CA ALA A 128 9.34 16.09 -2.79
C ALA A 128 9.18 16.45 -1.29
N ALA A 129 8.82 17.68 -0.94
CA ALA A 129 8.67 18.15 0.43
C ALA A 129 7.23 18.37 0.90
N THR A 130 6.19 18.18 0.06
CA THR A 130 4.82 18.61 0.44
C THR A 130 3.68 17.64 0.11
N HIS A 131 3.96 16.50 -0.53
CA HIS A 131 2.92 15.48 -0.72
C HIS A 131 3.01 14.40 0.38
N HIS A 132 2.37 14.70 1.50
CA HIS A 132 2.06 13.71 2.53
C HIS A 132 1.21 12.58 1.91
N GLN A 133 1.84 11.45 1.57
CA GLN A 133 1.11 10.21 1.35
C GLN A 133 0.50 9.79 2.68
N SER A 134 -0.72 10.24 2.91
CA SER A 134 -1.47 9.88 4.08
C SER A 134 -2.02 8.47 3.91
N GLN A 135 -1.19 7.48 4.26
CA GLN A 135 -1.66 6.14 4.54
C GLN A 135 -2.21 6.17 5.96
N TYR A 136 -3.53 6.13 6.09
CA TYR A 136 -4.17 6.06 7.40
C TYR A 136 -4.71 4.65 7.60
N GLY A 137 -4.27 4.01 8.68
CA GLY A 137 -4.74 2.69 9.07
C GLY A 137 -5.25 2.72 10.49
N CYS A 138 -6.48 2.26 10.72
CA CYS A 138 -6.99 2.07 12.06
C CYS A 138 -7.20 0.58 12.31
N CYS A 139 -6.59 0.12 13.39
CA CYS A 139 -6.86 -1.18 13.96
C CYS A 139 -7.73 -1.00 15.19
N ARG A 140 -8.52 -2.02 15.56
CA ARG A 140 -9.35 -1.94 16.76
C ARG A 140 -8.45 -1.67 17.98
N GLY A 141 -8.57 -0.47 18.55
CA GLY A 141 -7.74 0.00 19.67
C GLY A 141 -6.84 1.19 19.35
N GLY A 142 -6.63 1.56 18.08
CA GLY A 142 -5.89 2.78 17.73
C GLY A 142 -5.49 2.88 16.25
N CYS A 143 -5.14 4.10 15.83
CA CYS A 143 -4.70 4.37 14.46
C CYS A 143 -3.17 4.48 14.37
N ILE A 144 -2.67 4.20 13.17
CA ILE A 144 -1.27 4.30 12.77
C ILE A 144 -1.24 4.90 11.37
N SER A 145 -0.20 5.66 11.05
CA SER A 145 -0.03 6.21 9.71
C SER A 145 1.30 5.82 9.09
N GLY A 146 1.24 5.45 7.81
CA GLY A 146 2.42 5.11 7.01
C GLY A 146 3.11 6.36 6.48
N ARG A 147 4.44 6.39 6.53
CA ARG A 147 5.26 7.26 5.68
C ARG A 147 5.92 6.41 4.60
N HIS A 148 5.84 6.85 3.35
CA HIS A 148 6.62 6.26 2.27
C HIS A 148 8.09 6.64 2.47
N THR A 149 8.92 5.66 2.79
CA THR A 149 10.38 5.80 2.75
C THR A 149 10.86 5.36 1.37
N VAL A 150 11.41 6.31 0.61
CA VAL A 150 12.11 6.08 -0.67
C VAL A 150 13.58 5.80 -0.39
#